data_AF-A0A3P8RPB4-F1
#
_entry.id   AF-A0A3P8RPB4-F1
#
_cell.length_a   1.000
_cell.length_b   1.000
_cell.length_c   1.000
_cell.angle_alpha   90.00
_cell.angle_beta   90.00
_cell.angle_gamma   90.00
#
_symmetry.space_group_name_H-M   'P 1'
#
loop_
_entity.id
_entity.type
_entity.pdbx_description
1 polymer ?
#
loop_
_entity_poly.entity_id
_entity_poly.type
_entity_poly.pdbx_seq_one_letter_code
_entity_poly.pdbx_strand_id
1 'polypeptide(L)'
;MGSQGVSVKKRSWSWQQYLNEQKAEAAPPTLFTQSFPSRRTGFRLGMKLEGVDPLHPSMFCVLTVAEVIGCRLRLHIDGYSECYDFWVNADSADIRPAGWCKEHGNKLHPPRGDETDFDWQRYLHLVCLSVHLSVSQGCGFRVGMKLEAVDRKNPGLVCVASVADVIDDHFLVHFDNWDDTYDYWCDSSSPYIHPVGWCEEQGRPLTAPQGHPNPEGFVWEEYLQETGSTAAPSSAFTLRDPHGFQVNHRLEAVDRRNPMLIRVATVADTEDYRVKVHYDGWSTQFDVWCDSDLPDLHPVGWCQRSGHPLEPPPGQTDRLERQTVCPTAGCRGVGHIKGAKYTGHHSAFGCPYSDTNMRKEVVLPDRLGGERVVTLVPVVMHYHGNQSDRQPRLQAALHQSVFLSALSAQPGRDLSLCWEQHRKLLPAVAGVHAHSVQHWSVQQVSDFIESLPGCEEQAKQFRDEQIDGRAFLLLTQRDIVRIMSIKLGPALKIYNSILMFKHAKDGSQSHGEDGSQSHGKDT
;
A
#
# COMPACT_ATOMS: atom_id res chain seq x y z
N MET A 1 -32.13 -37.30 -46.27
CA MET A 1 -31.67 -35.91 -46.06
C MET A 1 -31.11 -35.83 -44.65
N GLY A 2 -29.79 -35.95 -44.49
CA GLY A 2 -29.14 -35.81 -43.19
C GLY A 2 -28.89 -34.33 -42.91
N SER A 3 -29.47 -33.80 -41.83
CA SER A 3 -29.19 -32.46 -41.34
C SER A 3 -27.76 -32.42 -40.81
N GLN A 4 -26.87 -31.76 -41.54
CA GLN A 4 -25.55 -31.38 -41.01
C GLN A 4 -25.77 -30.37 -39.88
N GLY A 5 -25.53 -30.81 -38.65
CA GLY A 5 -25.40 -29.91 -37.51
C GLY A 5 -24.18 -29.01 -37.72
N VAL A 6 -24.42 -27.74 -38.02
CA VAL A 6 -23.37 -26.72 -38.04
C VAL A 6 -22.86 -26.57 -36.62
N SER A 7 -21.68 -27.12 -36.35
CA SER A 7 -20.90 -26.82 -35.15
C SER A 7 -20.52 -25.34 -35.21
N VAL A 8 -21.28 -24.48 -34.52
CA VAL A 8 -20.90 -23.09 -34.28
C VAL A 8 -19.71 -23.12 -33.32
N LYS A 9 -18.49 -23.11 -33.86
CA LYS A 9 -17.28 -22.82 -33.07
C LYS A 9 -17.42 -21.41 -32.50
N LYS A 10 -17.77 -21.32 -31.21
CA LYS A 10 -17.87 -20.06 -30.48
C LYS A 10 -16.51 -19.35 -30.48
N ARG A 11 -16.50 -18.07 -30.87
CA ARG A 11 -15.28 -17.25 -31.01
C ARG A 11 -14.77 -16.80 -29.63
N SER A 12 -13.47 -16.91 -29.41
CA SER A 12 -12.77 -16.26 -28.30
C SER A 12 -12.88 -14.73 -28.41
N TRP A 13 -12.82 -14.03 -27.28
CA TRP A 13 -12.83 -12.57 -27.24
C TRP A 13 -11.70 -11.97 -28.11
N SER A 14 -11.96 -10.85 -28.81
CA SER A 14 -10.95 -10.15 -29.61
C SER A 14 -11.18 -8.64 -29.63
N TRP A 15 -10.08 -7.88 -29.64
CA TRP A 15 -10.11 -6.42 -29.76
C TRP A 15 -10.86 -5.93 -31.00
N GLN A 16 -10.63 -6.56 -32.16
CA GLN A 16 -11.27 -6.14 -33.41
C GLN A 16 -12.79 -6.21 -33.31
N GLN A 17 -13.32 -7.30 -32.75
CA GLN A 17 -14.76 -7.43 -32.53
C GLN A 17 -15.25 -6.40 -31.50
N TYR A 18 -14.54 -6.26 -30.38
CA TYR A 18 -14.92 -5.34 -29.31
C TYR A 18 -14.97 -3.88 -29.78
N LEU A 19 -13.94 -3.40 -30.50
CA LEU A 19 -13.90 -2.03 -31.04
C LEU A 19 -15.03 -1.78 -32.03
N ASN A 20 -15.34 -2.74 -32.91
CA ASN A 20 -16.44 -2.64 -33.86
C ASN A 20 -17.82 -2.59 -33.15
N GLU A 21 -18.02 -3.44 -32.15
CA GLU A 21 -19.27 -3.47 -31.36
C GLU A 21 -19.48 -2.18 -30.57
N GLN A 22 -18.40 -1.65 -29.97
CA GLN A 22 -18.44 -0.42 -29.19
C GLN A 22 -18.37 0.85 -30.06
N LYS A 23 -18.13 0.72 -31.36
CA LYS A 23 -17.82 1.84 -32.27
C LYS A 23 -16.73 2.76 -31.68
N ALA A 24 -15.68 2.13 -31.16
CA ALA A 24 -14.61 2.79 -30.42
C ALA A 24 -13.29 2.70 -31.17
N GLU A 25 -12.35 3.58 -30.82
CA GLU A 25 -11.03 3.66 -31.43
C GLU A 25 -9.93 3.31 -30.42
N ALA A 26 -8.92 2.60 -30.89
CA ALA A 26 -7.73 2.32 -30.10
C ALA A 26 -6.83 3.55 -30.01
N ALA A 27 -6.21 3.79 -28.86
CA ALA A 27 -5.16 4.78 -28.73
C ALA A 27 -4.03 4.49 -29.74
N PRO A 28 -3.57 5.48 -30.52
CA PRO A 28 -2.45 5.31 -31.44
C PRO A 28 -1.19 4.82 -30.70
N PRO A 29 -0.46 3.81 -31.23
CA PRO A 29 0.76 3.31 -30.59
C PRO A 29 1.86 4.36 -30.38
N THR A 30 1.86 5.44 -31.15
CA THR A 30 2.80 6.56 -31.04
C THR A 30 2.62 7.39 -29.78
N LEU A 31 1.52 7.21 -29.03
CA LEU A 31 1.27 7.90 -27.77
C LEU A 31 1.89 7.19 -26.55
N PHE A 32 2.41 5.98 -26.73
CA PHE A 32 2.96 5.16 -25.66
C PHE A 32 4.49 5.25 -25.66
N THR A 33 5.09 5.23 -24.47
CA THR A 33 6.55 5.14 -24.31
C THR A 33 7.06 3.71 -24.56
N GLN A 34 6.19 2.73 -24.40
CA GLN A 34 6.47 1.31 -24.52
C GLN A 34 6.44 0.87 -25.98
N SER A 35 7.48 0.15 -26.37
CA SER A 35 7.51 -0.54 -27.65
C SER A 35 6.81 -1.90 -27.55
N PHE A 36 6.30 -2.38 -28.67
CA PHE A 36 5.89 -3.79 -28.75
C PHE A 36 7.12 -4.69 -28.57
N PRO A 37 7.01 -5.77 -27.77
CA PRO A 37 8.14 -6.66 -27.55
C PRO A 37 8.57 -7.29 -28.88
N SER A 38 9.83 -7.06 -29.25
CA SER A 38 10.42 -7.58 -30.49
C SER A 38 10.89 -9.03 -30.35
N ARG A 39 11.13 -9.49 -29.11
CA ARG A 39 11.59 -10.85 -28.76
C ARG A 39 10.93 -11.31 -27.47
N ARG A 40 10.89 -12.63 -27.28
CA ARG A 40 10.51 -13.20 -25.98
C ARG A 40 11.55 -12.83 -24.93
N THR A 41 11.08 -12.59 -23.72
CA THR A 41 11.93 -12.35 -22.55
C THR A 41 12.89 -13.54 -22.32
N GLY A 42 14.15 -13.22 -21.99
CA GLY A 42 15.17 -14.21 -21.61
C GLY A 42 15.08 -14.65 -20.14
N PHE A 43 14.28 -13.93 -19.33
CA PHE A 43 14.13 -14.20 -17.91
C PHE A 43 13.42 -15.53 -17.65
N ARG A 44 13.83 -16.23 -16.59
CA ARG A 44 13.28 -17.52 -16.15
C ARG A 44 13.08 -17.52 -14.64
N LEU A 45 12.13 -18.33 -14.19
CA LEU A 45 11.90 -18.59 -12.77
C LEU A 45 13.21 -18.93 -12.06
N GLY A 46 13.48 -18.27 -10.94
CA GLY A 46 14.67 -18.47 -10.11
C GLY A 46 15.91 -17.69 -10.55
N MET A 47 15.88 -16.97 -11.69
CA MET A 47 16.96 -16.05 -12.03
C MET A 47 17.08 -14.96 -10.97
N LYS A 48 18.30 -14.56 -10.64
CA LYS A 48 18.58 -13.51 -9.67
C LYS A 48 19.15 -12.28 -10.35
N LEU A 49 18.79 -11.13 -9.82
CA LEU A 49 19.15 -9.80 -10.34
C LEU A 49 19.18 -8.78 -9.19
N GLU A 50 19.58 -7.56 -9.52
CA GLU A 50 19.50 -6.40 -8.65
C GLU A 50 18.34 -5.53 -9.11
N GLY A 51 17.71 -4.77 -8.22
CA GLY A 51 16.73 -3.80 -8.65
C GLY A 51 16.24 -2.88 -7.55
N VAL A 52 15.60 -1.79 -7.97
CA VAL A 52 15.03 -0.79 -7.07
C VAL A 52 13.84 -1.37 -6.31
N ASP A 53 13.78 -1.10 -5.03
CA ASP A 53 12.59 -1.37 -4.23
C ASP A 53 11.49 -0.33 -4.50
N PRO A 54 10.30 -0.73 -4.98
CA PRO A 54 9.22 0.22 -5.27
C PRO A 54 8.69 1.01 -4.06
N LEU A 55 8.91 0.53 -2.83
CA LEU A 55 8.50 1.22 -1.61
C LEU A 55 9.60 2.14 -1.06
N HIS A 56 10.85 1.91 -1.43
CA HIS A 56 12.02 2.67 -1.02
C HIS A 56 12.94 2.87 -2.23
N PRO A 57 12.62 3.84 -3.11
CA PRO A 57 13.31 3.98 -4.40
C PRO A 57 14.81 4.31 -4.32
N SER A 58 15.29 4.68 -3.14
CA SER A 58 16.71 4.87 -2.78
C SER A 58 17.51 3.56 -2.68
N MET A 59 16.84 2.41 -2.64
CA MET A 59 17.47 1.13 -2.32
C MET A 59 17.51 0.16 -3.49
N PHE A 60 18.71 -0.33 -3.80
CA PHE A 60 18.90 -1.52 -4.62
C PHE A 60 18.87 -2.77 -3.75
N CYS A 61 18.03 -3.75 -4.11
CA CYS A 61 17.87 -5.01 -3.39
C CYS A 61 18.29 -6.20 -4.27
N VAL A 62 18.63 -7.32 -3.62
CA VAL A 62 18.75 -8.62 -4.28
C VAL A 62 17.36 -9.19 -4.57
N LEU A 63 17.09 -9.47 -5.84
CA LEU A 63 15.79 -9.91 -6.33
C LEU A 63 15.86 -11.29 -7.00
N THR A 64 14.79 -12.07 -6.85
CA THR A 64 14.58 -13.33 -7.57
C THR A 64 13.35 -13.23 -8.48
N VAL A 65 13.45 -13.68 -9.73
CA VAL A 65 12.30 -13.85 -10.62
C VAL A 65 11.41 -14.97 -10.07
N ALA A 66 10.27 -14.60 -9.49
CA ALA A 66 9.30 -15.50 -8.91
C ALA A 66 8.20 -15.94 -9.88
N GLU A 67 7.99 -15.19 -10.96
CA GLU A 67 7.05 -15.55 -12.04
C GLU A 67 7.37 -14.80 -13.33
N VAL A 68 7.01 -15.40 -14.47
CA VAL A 68 7.10 -14.76 -15.79
C VAL A 68 5.76 -14.96 -16.51
N ILE A 69 5.07 -13.86 -16.80
CA ILE A 69 3.83 -13.86 -17.59
C ILE A 69 4.02 -12.93 -18.78
N GLY A 70 4.11 -13.52 -19.98
CA GLY A 70 4.43 -12.78 -21.20
C GLY A 70 5.77 -12.05 -21.08
N CYS A 71 5.74 -10.71 -21.12
CA CYS A 71 6.90 -9.86 -20.92
C CYS A 71 6.97 -9.21 -19.53
N ARG A 72 6.14 -9.65 -18.57
CA ARG A 72 6.14 -9.13 -17.20
C ARG A 72 6.74 -10.14 -16.24
N LEU A 73 7.46 -9.62 -15.26
CA LEU A 73 8.19 -10.37 -14.25
C LEU A 73 7.57 -10.05 -12.89
N ARG A 74 7.26 -11.10 -12.11
CA ARG A 74 7.05 -10.94 -10.68
C ARG A 74 8.39 -11.12 -9.98
N LEU A 75 8.82 -10.11 -9.25
CA LEU A 75 10.11 -10.08 -8.56
C LEU A 75 9.88 -10.22 -7.06
N HIS A 76 10.66 -11.11 -6.46
CA HIS A 76 10.72 -11.35 -5.02
C HIS A 76 11.93 -10.66 -4.43
N ILE A 77 11.76 -9.97 -3.30
CA ILE A 77 12.86 -9.38 -2.54
C ILE A 77 13.44 -10.43 -1.59
N ASP A 78 14.66 -10.89 -1.86
CA ASP A 78 15.24 -12.04 -1.17
C ASP A 78 15.33 -11.81 0.35
N GLY A 79 14.87 -12.81 1.12
CA GLY A 79 14.84 -12.75 2.59
C GLY A 79 13.60 -12.06 3.19
N TYR A 80 12.71 -11.53 2.36
CA TYR A 80 11.45 -10.93 2.81
C TYR A 80 10.24 -11.84 2.50
N SER A 81 9.06 -11.44 2.98
CA SER A 81 7.81 -12.17 2.70
C SER A 81 7.35 -11.91 1.26
N GLU A 82 6.86 -12.96 0.59
CA GLU A 82 6.27 -12.89 -0.77
C GLU A 82 5.10 -11.90 -0.92
N CYS A 83 4.55 -11.38 0.19
CA CYS A 83 3.58 -10.31 0.09
C CYS A 83 4.15 -9.06 -0.57
N TYR A 84 5.46 -8.81 -0.44
CA TYR A 84 6.16 -7.65 -1.01
C TYR A 84 6.62 -7.88 -2.45
N ASP A 85 6.31 -9.02 -3.07
CA ASP A 85 6.64 -9.20 -4.49
C ASP A 85 5.89 -8.17 -5.34
N PHE A 86 6.55 -7.69 -6.37
CA PHE A 86 6.04 -6.66 -7.26
C PHE A 86 6.23 -7.05 -8.72
N TRP A 87 5.51 -6.38 -9.61
CA TRP A 87 5.55 -6.65 -11.04
C TRP A 87 6.27 -5.55 -11.79
N VAL A 88 7.11 -5.93 -12.75
CA VAL A 88 7.75 -5.01 -13.71
C VAL A 88 7.71 -5.60 -15.12
N ASN A 89 7.89 -4.76 -16.13
CA ASN A 89 8.18 -5.22 -17.48
C ASN A 89 9.64 -5.71 -17.56
N ALA A 90 9.91 -6.65 -18.47
CA ALA A 90 11.25 -7.25 -18.63
C ALA A 90 12.33 -6.26 -19.13
N ASP A 91 11.92 -5.11 -19.65
CA ASP A 91 12.76 -3.98 -20.09
C ASP A 91 12.76 -2.81 -19.10
N SER A 92 12.28 -3.03 -17.87
CA SER A 92 12.25 -1.99 -16.83
C SER A 92 13.65 -1.42 -16.56
N ALA A 93 13.72 -0.10 -16.47
CA ALA A 93 14.91 0.64 -16.07
C ALA A 93 15.21 0.52 -14.56
N ASP A 94 14.40 -0.20 -13.80
CA ASP A 94 14.57 -0.39 -12.35
C ASP A 94 15.28 -1.70 -11.99
N ILE A 95 15.56 -2.54 -12.99
CA ILE A 95 16.24 -3.83 -12.80
C ILE A 95 17.61 -3.86 -13.48
N ARG A 96 18.56 -4.56 -12.86
CA ARG A 96 19.97 -4.61 -13.27
C ARG A 96 20.54 -6.02 -13.13
N PRO A 97 21.51 -6.43 -13.97
CA PRO A 97 22.17 -7.72 -13.82
C PRO A 97 22.94 -7.79 -12.48
N ALA A 98 23.09 -9.00 -11.95
CA ALA A 98 23.89 -9.25 -10.75
C ALA A 98 25.34 -8.74 -10.91
N GLY A 99 25.81 -7.94 -9.95
CA GLY A 99 27.12 -7.30 -9.93
C GLY A 99 27.12 -5.84 -10.37
N TRP A 100 26.01 -5.33 -10.91
CA TRP A 100 25.93 -3.98 -11.47
C TRP A 100 26.16 -2.89 -10.41
N CYS A 101 25.58 -3.01 -9.23
CA CYS A 101 25.74 -2.06 -8.13
C CYS A 101 27.21 -1.92 -7.75
N LYS A 102 27.94 -3.04 -7.62
CA LYS A 102 29.38 -3.05 -7.32
C LYS A 102 30.20 -2.40 -8.42
N GLU A 103 29.85 -2.62 -9.69
CA GLU A 103 30.52 -2.02 -10.85
C GLU A 103 30.32 -0.49 -10.92
N HIS A 104 29.15 -0.01 -10.52
CA HIS A 104 28.76 1.40 -10.63
C HIS A 104 28.90 2.18 -9.31
N GLY A 105 29.41 1.54 -8.25
CA GLY A 105 29.59 2.16 -6.93
C GLY A 105 28.30 2.36 -6.13
N ASN A 106 27.20 1.72 -6.54
CA ASN A 106 25.91 1.79 -5.86
C ASN A 106 25.84 0.80 -4.70
N LYS A 107 25.07 1.16 -3.66
CA LYS A 107 24.88 0.32 -2.47
C LYS A 107 23.82 -0.75 -2.74
N LEU A 108 24.26 -2.00 -2.78
CA LEU A 108 23.35 -3.16 -2.79
C LEU A 108 22.97 -3.54 -1.36
N HIS A 109 21.66 -3.63 -1.08
CA HIS A 109 21.12 -4.12 0.18
C HIS A 109 21.04 -5.66 0.12
N PRO A 110 21.73 -6.36 1.04
CA PRO A 110 21.78 -7.82 1.03
C PRO A 110 20.43 -8.44 1.46
N PRO A 111 20.21 -9.73 1.16
CA PRO A 111 19.05 -10.45 1.67
C PRO A 111 18.97 -10.41 3.19
N ARG A 112 17.75 -10.39 3.74
CA ARG A 112 17.58 -10.37 5.21
C ARG A 112 18.26 -11.57 5.87
N GLY A 113 19.09 -11.29 6.88
CA GLY A 113 19.85 -12.30 7.62
C GLY A 113 21.26 -12.55 7.09
N ASP A 114 21.65 -11.90 5.99
CA ASP A 114 23.01 -11.86 5.46
C ASP A 114 23.64 -10.49 5.78
N GLU A 115 23.95 -10.27 7.05
CA GLU A 115 24.30 -8.95 7.59
C GLU A 115 25.75 -8.51 7.33
N THR A 116 26.58 -9.31 6.63
CA THR A 116 27.98 -8.95 6.32
C THR A 116 28.43 -9.37 4.91
N ASP A 117 29.12 -8.44 4.23
CA ASP A 117 29.87 -8.58 2.95
C ASP A 117 29.22 -9.53 1.93
N PHE A 118 28.02 -9.16 1.47
CA PHE A 118 27.31 -9.93 0.44
C PHE A 118 28.13 -10.02 -0.84
N ASP A 119 28.29 -11.24 -1.34
CA ASP A 119 29.01 -11.55 -2.56
C ASP A 119 28.18 -12.47 -3.47
N TRP A 120 27.97 -12.02 -4.71
CA TRP A 120 27.20 -12.75 -5.71
C TRP A 120 27.77 -14.13 -6.03
N GLN A 121 29.10 -14.30 -6.02
CA GLN A 121 29.72 -15.60 -6.35
C GLN A 121 29.42 -16.61 -5.24
N ARG A 122 29.51 -16.20 -3.98
CA ARG A 122 29.14 -17.01 -2.83
C ARG A 122 27.64 -17.31 -2.80
N TYR A 123 26.81 -16.32 -3.13
CA TYR A 123 25.35 -16.44 -3.06
C TYR A 123 24.77 -17.38 -4.13
N LEU A 124 25.29 -17.36 -5.35
CA LEU A 124 24.73 -18.11 -6.49
C LEU A 124 25.18 -19.57 -6.57
N HIS A 125 26.24 -19.98 -5.87
CA HIS A 125 26.87 -21.31 -5.98
C HIS A 125 27.25 -21.80 -7.42
N LEU A 126 27.00 -21.03 -8.51
CA LEU A 126 27.65 -21.05 -9.84
C LEU A 126 26.97 -20.07 -10.83
N VAL A 127 27.81 -19.37 -11.61
CA VAL A 127 27.65 -18.54 -12.84
C VAL A 127 26.39 -17.65 -13.02
N CYS A 128 26.58 -16.34 -12.87
CA CYS A 128 25.68 -15.28 -13.39
C CYS A 128 25.57 -15.35 -14.92
N LEU A 129 24.35 -15.39 -15.45
CA LEU A 129 24.08 -15.02 -16.84
C LEU A 129 24.02 -13.49 -16.92
N SER A 130 24.91 -12.87 -17.69
CA SER A 130 24.86 -11.43 -17.95
C SER A 130 23.70 -11.12 -18.89
N VAL A 131 22.84 -10.20 -18.47
CA VAL A 131 21.87 -9.55 -19.36
C VAL A 131 22.46 -8.17 -19.66
N HIS A 132 22.83 -7.94 -20.92
CA HIS A 132 23.30 -6.63 -21.36
C HIS A 132 22.10 -5.69 -21.47
N LEU A 133 22.03 -4.71 -20.56
CA LEU A 133 21.18 -3.53 -20.70
C LEU A 133 22.06 -2.39 -21.24
N SER A 134 21.50 -1.57 -22.13
CA SER A 134 22.22 -0.47 -22.80
C SER A 134 22.33 0.76 -21.90
N VAL A 135 23.52 1.35 -21.83
CA VAL A 135 23.85 2.60 -21.12
C VAL A 135 23.56 3.80 -22.03
N SER A 136 22.86 4.83 -21.53
CA SER A 136 22.56 6.08 -22.23
C SER A 136 23.48 7.23 -21.77
N GLN A 137 23.48 8.34 -22.52
CA GLN A 137 24.31 9.53 -22.21
C GLN A 137 23.76 10.28 -21.00
N GLY A 138 24.65 10.69 -20.08
CA GLY A 138 24.29 11.33 -18.82
C GLY A 138 23.53 12.65 -18.97
N CYS A 139 22.72 12.97 -17.96
CA CYS A 139 21.90 14.18 -17.90
C CYS A 139 22.64 15.39 -17.28
N GLY A 140 22.01 16.57 -17.34
CA GLY A 140 22.56 17.82 -16.75
C GLY A 140 22.51 17.89 -15.22
N PHE A 141 21.95 16.86 -14.56
CA PHE A 141 21.80 16.77 -13.11
C PHE A 141 22.98 16.04 -12.45
N ARG A 142 23.30 16.41 -11.22
CA ARG A 142 24.37 15.79 -10.42
C ARG A 142 23.91 15.62 -8.98
N VAL A 143 24.39 14.56 -8.34
CA VAL A 143 24.15 14.31 -6.91
C VAL A 143 24.53 15.55 -6.08
N GLY A 144 23.64 15.92 -5.16
CA GLY A 144 23.76 17.09 -4.29
C GLY A 144 23.21 18.40 -4.88
N MET A 145 22.80 18.42 -6.15
CA MET A 145 22.07 19.57 -6.70
C MET A 145 20.69 19.71 -6.05
N LYS A 146 20.24 20.94 -5.82
CA LYS A 146 18.90 21.24 -5.27
C LYS A 146 17.92 21.70 -6.34
N LEU A 147 16.65 21.37 -6.13
CA LEU A 147 15.54 21.69 -7.02
C LEU A 147 14.23 21.82 -6.22
N GLU A 148 13.18 22.24 -6.90
CA GLU A 148 11.81 22.17 -6.40
C GLU A 148 11.11 20.97 -7.03
N ALA A 149 10.38 20.19 -6.22
CA ALA A 149 9.74 18.97 -6.70
C ALA A 149 8.33 18.77 -6.13
N VAL A 150 7.42 18.22 -6.94
CA VAL A 150 6.07 17.84 -6.51
C VAL A 150 6.14 16.54 -5.70
N ASP A 151 5.53 16.51 -4.52
CA ASP A 151 5.31 15.28 -3.77
C ASP A 151 4.22 14.43 -4.46
N ARG A 152 4.59 13.29 -5.05
CA ARG A 152 3.65 12.42 -5.76
C ARG A 152 2.61 11.77 -4.84
N LYS A 153 2.89 11.66 -3.54
CA LYS A 153 1.92 11.19 -2.53
C LYS A 153 0.97 12.32 -2.12
N ASN A 154 1.41 13.57 -2.20
CA ASN A 154 0.60 14.76 -1.94
C ASN A 154 0.73 15.79 -3.09
N PRO A 155 0.12 15.55 -4.27
CA PRO A 155 0.39 16.34 -5.48
C PRO A 155 0.07 17.85 -5.41
N GLY A 156 -0.55 18.30 -4.31
CA GLY A 156 -0.75 19.72 -4.02
C GLY A 156 0.46 20.42 -3.40
N LEU A 157 1.52 19.68 -3.05
CA LEU A 157 2.73 20.21 -2.43
C LEU A 157 3.87 20.23 -3.45
N VAL A 158 4.52 21.39 -3.56
CA VAL A 158 5.85 21.53 -4.16
C VAL A 158 6.82 21.79 -3.02
N CYS A 159 7.93 21.07 -2.98
CA CYS A 159 8.82 21.00 -1.84
C CYS A 159 10.28 21.24 -2.25
N VAL A 160 11.08 21.66 -1.29
CA VAL A 160 12.55 21.68 -1.37
C VAL A 160 13.05 20.24 -1.50
N ALA A 161 13.84 19.97 -2.54
CA ALA A 161 14.36 18.65 -2.84
C ALA A 161 15.82 18.69 -3.31
N SER A 162 16.47 17.54 -3.26
CA SER A 162 17.83 17.31 -3.71
C SER A 162 17.90 16.12 -4.67
N VAL A 163 18.87 16.16 -5.58
CA VAL A 163 19.28 14.99 -6.36
C VAL A 163 20.10 14.07 -5.45
N ALA A 164 19.53 12.93 -5.07
CA ALA A 164 20.19 11.98 -4.18
C ALA A 164 21.07 10.97 -4.93
N ASP A 165 20.71 10.62 -6.16
CA ASP A 165 21.42 9.66 -7.00
C ASP A 165 21.20 9.94 -8.49
N VAL A 166 22.08 9.46 -9.36
CA VAL A 166 22.00 9.61 -10.83
C VAL A 166 22.43 8.31 -11.50
N ILE A 167 21.52 7.75 -12.30
CA ILE A 167 21.75 6.51 -13.07
C ILE A 167 21.34 6.77 -14.51
N ASP A 168 22.31 6.64 -15.42
CA ASP A 168 22.11 6.90 -16.84
C ASP A 168 21.57 8.34 -17.08
N ASP A 169 20.39 8.48 -17.67
CA ASP A 169 19.67 9.74 -17.89
C ASP A 169 18.63 10.07 -16.80
N HIS A 170 18.46 9.18 -15.82
CA HIS A 170 17.53 9.34 -14.71
C HIS A 170 18.25 9.77 -13.43
N PHE A 171 17.51 10.44 -12.55
CA PHE A 171 18.00 10.84 -11.24
C PHE A 171 16.93 10.68 -10.17
N LEU A 172 17.40 10.43 -8.94
CA LEU A 172 16.57 10.23 -7.76
C LEU A 172 16.30 11.58 -7.10
N VAL A 173 15.03 11.96 -7.02
CA VAL A 173 14.57 13.13 -6.27
C VAL A 173 14.35 12.70 -4.83
N HIS A 174 15.01 13.38 -3.89
CA HIS A 174 14.85 13.22 -2.45
C HIS A 174 14.31 14.51 -1.83
N PHE A 175 13.35 14.39 -0.92
CA PHE A 175 12.77 15.54 -0.21
C PHE A 175 13.58 15.85 1.05
N ASP A 176 14.13 17.06 1.14
CA ASP A 176 15.12 17.40 2.17
C ASP A 176 14.54 17.24 3.60
N ASN A 177 15.22 16.42 4.41
CA ASN A 177 14.83 16.03 5.78
C ASN A 177 13.56 15.16 5.89
N TRP A 178 13.03 14.65 4.78
CA TRP A 178 11.97 13.66 4.79
C TRP A 178 12.56 12.24 4.74
N ASP A 179 11.69 11.27 4.98
CA ASP A 179 12.01 9.85 4.81
C ASP A 179 12.08 9.49 3.32
N ASP A 180 12.95 8.55 2.97
CA ASP A 180 13.25 8.17 1.58
C ASP A 180 12.10 7.41 0.89
N THR A 181 11.06 7.00 1.62
CA THR A 181 9.84 6.46 1.02
C THR A 181 9.10 7.47 0.12
N TYR A 182 9.39 8.77 0.22
CA TYR A 182 8.83 9.81 -0.65
C TYR A 182 9.64 10.02 -1.93
N ASP A 183 10.85 9.46 -2.00
CA ASP A 183 11.74 9.64 -3.13
C ASP A 183 11.13 9.04 -4.40
N TYR A 184 11.53 9.54 -5.56
CA TYR A 184 11.18 8.93 -6.84
C TYR A 184 12.23 9.20 -7.90
N TRP A 185 12.38 8.23 -8.80
CA TRP A 185 13.19 8.38 -10.01
C TRP A 185 12.44 9.19 -11.08
N CYS A 186 13.15 10.07 -11.77
CA CYS A 186 12.66 10.76 -12.95
C CYS A 186 13.78 11.15 -13.90
N ASP A 187 13.43 11.56 -15.12
CA ASP A 187 14.34 12.18 -16.08
C ASP A 187 14.12 13.71 -16.14
N SER A 188 14.97 14.39 -16.93
CA SER A 188 14.96 15.86 -17.06
C SER A 188 13.68 16.44 -17.64
N SER A 189 12.84 15.62 -18.29
CA SER A 189 11.57 16.04 -18.91
C SER A 189 10.35 15.92 -18.00
N SER A 190 10.54 15.40 -16.78
CA SER A 190 9.47 15.21 -15.80
C SER A 190 8.71 16.52 -15.51
N PRO A 191 7.36 16.49 -15.50
CA PRO A 191 6.54 17.67 -15.18
C PRO A 191 6.50 17.98 -13.68
N TYR A 192 7.13 17.13 -12.85
CA TYR A 192 7.08 17.18 -11.39
C TYR A 192 8.32 17.81 -10.75
N ILE A 193 9.23 18.32 -11.57
CA ILE A 193 10.49 18.93 -11.13
C ILE A 193 10.61 20.33 -11.73
N HIS A 194 11.18 21.24 -10.95
CA HIS A 194 11.31 22.65 -11.31
C HIS A 194 12.65 23.21 -10.82
N PRO A 195 13.23 24.19 -11.53
CA PRO A 195 14.41 24.89 -11.03
C PRO A 195 14.10 25.65 -9.74
N VAL A 196 15.14 25.87 -8.92
CA VAL A 196 15.07 26.71 -7.73
C VAL A 196 14.50 28.09 -8.07
N GLY A 197 13.48 28.54 -7.34
CA GLY A 197 12.80 29.82 -7.52
C GLY A 197 11.48 29.73 -8.30
N TRP A 198 11.14 28.57 -8.87
CA TRP A 198 9.93 28.40 -9.67
C TRP A 198 8.64 28.70 -8.90
N CYS A 199 8.50 28.23 -7.65
CA CYS A 199 7.34 28.51 -6.82
C CYS A 199 7.14 30.02 -6.58
N GLU A 200 8.23 30.75 -6.33
CA GLU A 200 8.20 32.20 -6.16
C GLU A 200 7.70 32.90 -7.44
N GLU A 201 8.23 32.51 -8.61
CA GLU A 201 7.82 33.05 -9.91
C GLU A 201 6.35 32.76 -10.23
N GLN A 202 5.84 31.59 -9.84
CA GLN A 202 4.45 31.19 -10.05
C GLN A 202 3.47 31.70 -8.98
N GLY A 203 3.96 32.38 -7.93
CA GLY A 203 3.14 32.78 -6.78
C GLY A 203 2.55 31.59 -6.03
N ARG A 204 3.26 30.46 -5.99
CA ARG A 204 2.87 29.21 -5.32
C ARG A 204 3.64 29.04 -4.01
N PRO A 205 3.02 28.43 -2.98
CA PRO A 205 3.73 28.13 -1.74
C PRO A 205 4.77 27.02 -1.96
N LEU A 206 5.99 27.25 -1.48
CA LEU A 206 7.03 26.25 -1.40
C LEU A 206 7.04 25.62 0.00
N THR A 207 7.10 24.29 0.06
CA THR A 207 7.22 23.54 1.30
C THR A 207 8.70 23.43 1.67
N ALA A 208 9.11 24.12 2.74
CA ALA A 208 10.46 24.08 3.28
C ALA A 208 10.83 22.67 3.82
N PRO A 209 12.14 22.37 4.03
CA PRO A 209 12.59 21.11 4.60
C PRO A 209 11.94 20.80 5.96
N GLN A 210 11.71 19.51 6.25
CA GLN A 210 11.12 19.13 7.53
C GLN A 210 12.01 19.60 8.70
N GLY A 211 11.40 20.30 9.67
CA GLY A 211 12.11 20.83 10.83
C GLY A 211 12.91 22.12 10.59
N HIS A 212 12.73 22.79 9.45
CA HIS A 212 13.37 24.09 9.19
C HIS A 212 13.02 25.12 10.30
N PRO A 213 13.98 25.92 10.81
CA PRO A 213 13.73 26.85 11.93
C PRO A 213 12.67 27.92 11.65
N ASN A 214 12.58 28.38 10.40
CA ASN A 214 11.59 29.35 9.94
C ASN A 214 10.96 28.92 8.62
N PRO A 215 9.99 27.98 8.61
CA PRO A 215 9.42 27.43 7.37
C PRO A 215 8.70 28.48 6.51
N GLU A 216 8.04 29.46 7.14
CA GLU A 216 7.26 30.49 6.42
C GLU A 216 8.14 31.56 5.77
N GLY A 217 9.37 31.74 6.26
CA GLY A 217 10.36 32.67 5.70
C GLY A 217 11.55 31.97 5.08
N PHE A 218 11.35 30.80 4.49
CA PHE A 218 12.41 30.05 3.80
C PHE A 218 12.96 30.85 2.61
N VAL A 219 14.29 30.95 2.51
CA VAL A 219 14.99 31.65 1.42
C VAL A 219 16.01 30.70 0.79
N TRP A 220 15.89 30.48 -0.51
CA TRP A 220 16.76 29.57 -1.26
C TRP A 220 18.24 29.96 -1.19
N GLU A 221 18.57 31.25 -1.32
CA GLU A 221 19.95 31.71 -1.30
C GLU A 221 20.66 31.38 0.02
N GLU A 222 19.98 31.62 1.15
CA GLU A 222 20.49 31.29 2.49
C GLU A 222 20.66 29.78 2.63
N TYR A 223 19.64 29.00 2.24
CA TYR A 223 19.67 27.54 2.36
C TYR A 223 20.77 26.88 1.50
N LEU A 224 21.00 27.37 0.28
CA LEU A 224 22.09 26.91 -0.59
C LEU A 224 23.46 27.20 0.02
N GLN A 225 23.64 28.38 0.63
CA GLN A 225 24.86 28.75 1.34
C GLN A 225 25.09 27.89 2.59
N GLU A 226 24.05 27.69 3.42
CA GLU A 226 24.09 26.88 4.64
C GLU A 226 24.45 25.42 4.36
N THR A 227 23.90 24.86 3.28
CA THR A 227 24.12 23.46 2.88
C THR A 227 25.37 23.27 2.02
N GLY A 228 26.01 24.35 1.56
CA GLY A 228 27.13 24.29 0.62
C GLY A 228 26.79 23.60 -0.71
N SER A 229 25.51 23.66 -1.10
CA SER A 229 24.98 22.98 -2.27
C SER A 229 24.79 23.94 -3.44
N THR A 230 24.42 23.40 -4.60
CA THR A 230 24.17 24.20 -5.81
C THR A 230 22.79 23.90 -6.36
N ALA A 231 22.10 24.90 -6.90
CA ALA A 231 20.86 24.66 -7.61
C ALA A 231 21.13 23.88 -8.92
N ALA A 232 20.23 22.97 -9.26
CA ALA A 232 20.22 22.37 -10.59
C ALA A 232 20.03 23.49 -11.63
N PRO A 233 20.84 23.53 -12.70
CA PRO A 233 20.78 24.64 -13.66
C PRO A 233 19.46 24.60 -14.44
N SER A 234 18.81 25.75 -14.64
CA SER A 234 17.52 25.83 -15.35
C SER A 234 17.58 25.24 -16.76
N SER A 235 18.75 25.25 -17.41
CA SER A 235 18.95 24.64 -18.73
C SER A 235 18.95 23.11 -18.73
N ALA A 236 19.04 22.46 -17.57
CA ALA A 236 18.93 21.00 -17.45
C ALA A 236 17.49 20.51 -17.45
N PHE A 237 16.50 21.39 -17.21
CA PHE A 237 15.08 21.03 -17.20
C PHE A 237 14.52 21.08 -18.62
N THR A 238 14.06 19.94 -19.13
CA THR A 238 13.62 19.75 -20.51
C THR A 238 12.16 19.29 -20.55
N LEU A 239 11.28 20.03 -19.87
CA LEU A 239 9.85 19.71 -19.72
C LEU A 239 9.28 19.18 -21.05
N ARG A 240 8.73 17.96 -20.99
CA ARG A 240 8.13 17.31 -22.16
C ARG A 240 6.85 18.03 -22.62
N ASP A 241 6.50 17.83 -23.88
CA ASP A 241 5.21 18.25 -24.41
C ASP A 241 4.05 17.47 -23.75
N PRO A 242 2.84 18.07 -23.66
CA PRO A 242 1.64 17.36 -23.25
C PRO A 242 1.36 16.14 -24.12
N HIS A 243 0.74 15.13 -23.52
CA HIS A 243 0.44 13.88 -24.23
C HIS A 243 -0.69 14.04 -25.25
N GLY A 244 -0.75 13.13 -26.23
CA GLY A 244 -1.79 13.12 -27.27
C GLY A 244 -3.01 12.22 -27.00
N PHE A 245 -3.17 11.65 -25.81
CA PHE A 245 -4.34 10.81 -25.49
C PHE A 245 -5.64 11.61 -25.54
N GLN A 246 -6.72 10.96 -25.96
CA GLN A 246 -8.06 11.54 -26.03
C GLN A 246 -9.03 10.69 -25.22
N VAL A 247 -10.03 11.34 -24.63
CA VAL A 247 -11.15 10.65 -23.96
C VAL A 247 -11.82 9.70 -24.95
N ASN A 248 -12.15 8.50 -24.46
CA ASN A 248 -12.68 7.33 -25.19
C ASN A 248 -11.66 6.51 -26.01
N HIS A 249 -10.38 6.89 -26.06
CA HIS A 249 -9.36 5.99 -26.58
C HIS A 249 -9.34 4.69 -25.78
N ARG A 250 -9.29 3.54 -26.47
CA ARG A 250 -9.14 2.22 -25.86
C ARG A 250 -7.68 1.81 -25.78
N LEU A 251 -7.30 1.20 -24.67
CA LEU A 251 -5.95 0.71 -24.40
C LEU A 251 -5.99 -0.55 -23.52
N GLU A 252 -4.82 -1.12 -23.26
CA GLU A 252 -4.60 -2.18 -22.28
C GLU A 252 -3.90 -1.57 -21.06
N ALA A 253 -4.39 -1.80 -19.84
CA ALA A 253 -3.80 -1.21 -18.64
C ALA A 253 -3.65 -2.25 -17.52
N VAL A 254 -2.52 -2.21 -16.82
CA VAL A 254 -2.30 -3.00 -15.60
C VAL A 254 -3.30 -2.56 -14.53
N ASP A 255 -3.93 -3.53 -13.87
CA ASP A 255 -4.87 -3.25 -12.78
C ASP A 255 -4.12 -2.82 -11.52
N ARG A 256 -4.28 -1.55 -11.12
CA ARG A 256 -3.59 -0.97 -9.95
C ARG A 256 -3.86 -1.72 -8.62
N ARG A 257 -5.00 -2.40 -8.49
CA ARG A 257 -5.37 -3.14 -7.27
C ARG A 257 -4.95 -4.61 -7.34
N ASN A 258 -4.69 -5.12 -8.53
CA ASN A 258 -4.11 -6.44 -8.76
C ASN A 258 -3.13 -6.39 -9.93
N PRO A 259 -1.87 -5.99 -9.68
CA PRO A 259 -0.89 -5.75 -10.74
C PRO A 259 -0.55 -6.97 -11.59
N MET A 260 -1.02 -8.17 -11.24
CA MET A 260 -0.92 -9.37 -12.08
C MET A 260 -1.81 -9.30 -13.33
N LEU A 261 -2.89 -8.52 -13.28
CA LEU A 261 -3.90 -8.46 -14.34
C LEU A 261 -3.65 -7.27 -15.26
N ILE A 262 -3.84 -7.48 -16.57
CA ILE A 262 -3.97 -6.41 -17.56
C ILE A 262 -5.38 -6.46 -18.11
N ARG A 263 -6.05 -5.32 -18.18
CA ARG A 263 -7.45 -5.20 -18.56
C ARG A 263 -7.64 -4.40 -19.83
N VAL A 264 -8.75 -4.70 -20.50
CA VAL A 264 -9.37 -3.78 -21.48
C VAL A 264 -9.76 -2.51 -20.74
N ALA A 265 -9.29 -1.37 -21.24
CA ALA A 265 -9.44 -0.10 -20.56
C ALA A 265 -9.69 1.05 -21.53
N THR A 266 -10.15 2.16 -20.95
CA THR A 266 -10.56 3.37 -21.65
C THR A 266 -9.99 4.61 -20.96
N VAL A 267 -9.53 5.58 -21.75
CA VAL A 267 -9.25 6.92 -21.26
C VAL A 267 -10.57 7.61 -20.92
N ALA A 268 -10.87 7.75 -19.63
CA ALA A 268 -12.07 8.38 -19.11
C ALA A 268 -11.93 9.91 -19.01
N ASP A 269 -10.70 10.40 -18.80
CA ASP A 269 -10.39 11.82 -18.64
C ASP A 269 -8.89 12.07 -18.93
N THR A 270 -8.52 13.32 -19.18
CA THR A 270 -7.17 13.73 -19.58
C THR A 270 -6.74 15.04 -18.94
N GLU A 271 -5.50 15.11 -18.51
CA GLU A 271 -4.77 16.34 -18.21
C GLU A 271 -3.57 16.45 -19.17
N ASP A 272 -2.65 17.41 -18.99
CA ASP A 272 -1.51 17.55 -19.91
C ASP A 272 -0.54 16.35 -19.85
N TYR A 273 -0.35 15.78 -18.66
CA TYR A 273 0.66 14.73 -18.42
C TYR A 273 0.09 13.44 -17.82
N ARG A 274 -1.22 13.41 -17.54
CA ARG A 274 -1.90 12.29 -16.87
C ARG A 274 -3.17 11.92 -17.62
N VAL A 275 -3.46 10.63 -17.60
CA VAL A 275 -4.73 10.07 -18.09
C VAL A 275 -5.48 9.42 -16.95
N LYS A 276 -6.81 9.53 -16.96
CA LYS A 276 -7.68 8.75 -16.09
C LYS A 276 -8.10 7.48 -16.81
N VAL A 277 -7.72 6.33 -16.28
CA VAL A 277 -8.02 5.02 -16.86
C VAL A 277 -9.25 4.43 -16.20
N HIS A 278 -10.23 4.05 -17.02
CA HIS A 278 -11.40 3.25 -16.65
C HIS A 278 -11.21 1.80 -17.12
N TYR A 279 -11.47 0.83 -16.25
CA TYR A 279 -11.49 -0.58 -16.65
C TYR A 279 -12.87 -0.96 -17.17
N ASP A 280 -12.96 -1.35 -18.44
CA ASP A 280 -14.25 -1.49 -19.12
C ASP A 280 -15.15 -2.54 -18.42
N GLY A 281 -16.39 -2.14 -18.13
CA GLY A 281 -17.38 -2.96 -17.44
C GLY A 281 -17.21 -3.05 -15.92
N TRP A 282 -16.23 -2.35 -15.34
CA TRP A 282 -16.11 -2.15 -13.90
C TRP A 282 -16.77 -0.84 -13.46
N SER A 283 -16.96 -0.67 -12.15
CA SER A 283 -17.49 0.58 -11.59
C SER A 283 -16.48 1.72 -11.70
N THR A 284 -16.93 2.95 -11.91
CA THR A 284 -16.06 4.14 -12.02
C THR A 284 -15.30 4.47 -10.75
N GLN A 285 -15.66 3.87 -9.61
CA GLN A 285 -14.89 3.96 -8.37
C GLN A 285 -13.49 3.33 -8.48
N PHE A 286 -13.25 2.50 -9.50
CA PHE A 286 -11.96 1.89 -9.78
C PHE A 286 -11.13 2.70 -10.78
N ASP A 287 -11.68 3.80 -11.32
CA ASP A 287 -10.96 4.65 -12.26
C ASP A 287 -9.75 5.29 -11.57
N VAL A 288 -8.61 5.29 -12.24
CA VAL A 288 -7.34 5.72 -11.66
C VAL A 288 -6.68 6.78 -12.54
N TRP A 289 -6.23 7.86 -11.91
CA TRP A 289 -5.29 8.79 -12.54
C TRP A 289 -3.88 8.22 -12.51
N CYS A 290 -3.20 8.25 -13.66
CA CYS A 290 -1.83 7.80 -13.81
C CYS A 290 -1.10 8.68 -14.83
N ASP A 291 0.23 8.74 -14.70
CA ASP A 291 1.05 9.45 -15.69
C ASP A 291 0.94 8.75 -17.05
N SER A 292 0.86 9.55 -18.11
CA SER A 292 0.66 9.05 -19.48
C SER A 292 1.81 8.21 -20.04
N ASP A 293 2.99 8.33 -19.43
CA ASP A 293 4.22 7.63 -19.75
C ASP A 293 4.49 6.43 -18.84
N LEU A 294 3.59 6.12 -17.90
CA LEU A 294 3.79 4.97 -16.99
C LEU A 294 3.97 3.68 -17.79
N PRO A 295 4.94 2.82 -17.42
CA PRO A 295 5.24 1.55 -18.09
C PRO A 295 4.06 0.57 -18.11
N ASP A 296 3.02 0.82 -17.33
CA ASP A 296 1.83 -0.02 -17.13
C ASP A 296 0.65 0.29 -18.07
N LEU A 297 0.80 1.27 -18.97
CA LEU A 297 -0.17 1.58 -20.03
C LEU A 297 0.31 0.99 -21.37
N HIS A 298 -0.55 0.28 -22.08
CA HIS A 298 -0.13 -0.43 -23.29
C HIS A 298 -1.09 -0.21 -24.47
N PRO A 299 -0.56 -0.12 -25.70
CA PRO A 299 -1.40 -0.05 -26.89
C PRO A 299 -2.17 -1.37 -27.10
N VAL A 300 -3.32 -1.27 -27.75
CA VAL A 300 -4.17 -2.43 -28.10
C VAL A 300 -3.37 -3.52 -28.82
N GLY A 301 -3.49 -4.75 -28.33
CA GLY A 301 -2.78 -5.93 -28.84
C GLY A 301 -1.40 -6.15 -28.22
N TRP A 302 -1.04 -5.43 -27.16
CA TRP A 302 0.23 -5.66 -26.46
C TRP A 302 0.24 -7.03 -25.78
N CYS A 303 -0.79 -7.37 -25.01
CA CYS A 303 -0.97 -8.67 -24.35
C CYS A 303 -0.86 -9.84 -25.33
N GLN A 304 -1.50 -9.74 -26.49
CA GLN A 304 -1.45 -10.77 -27.53
C GLN A 304 -0.01 -10.98 -28.05
N ARG A 305 0.76 -9.89 -28.21
CA ARG A 305 2.15 -9.93 -28.71
C ARG A 305 3.15 -10.36 -27.65
N SER A 306 2.95 -9.92 -26.41
CA SER A 306 3.80 -10.28 -25.27
C SER A 306 3.52 -11.69 -24.75
N GLY A 307 2.34 -12.24 -25.03
CA GLY A 307 1.88 -13.51 -24.46
C GLY A 307 1.31 -13.37 -23.05
N HIS A 308 0.97 -12.15 -22.62
CA HIS A 308 0.29 -11.89 -21.36
C HIS A 308 -1.24 -12.10 -21.53
N PRO A 309 -1.94 -12.74 -20.57
CA PRO A 309 -3.40 -12.81 -20.60
C PRO A 309 -4.02 -11.41 -20.50
N LEU A 310 -4.98 -11.13 -21.37
CA LEU A 310 -5.80 -9.92 -21.30
C LEU A 310 -7.13 -10.25 -20.65
N GLU A 311 -7.52 -9.47 -19.65
CA GLU A 311 -8.82 -9.56 -18.99
C GLU A 311 -9.88 -8.76 -19.76
N PRO A 312 -10.85 -9.44 -20.40
CA PRO A 312 -11.95 -8.76 -21.08
C PRO A 312 -12.94 -8.16 -20.08
N PRO A 313 -13.83 -7.25 -20.53
CA PRO A 313 -14.88 -6.69 -19.68
C PRO A 313 -15.74 -7.79 -19.02
N PRO A 314 -16.12 -7.64 -17.73
CA PRO A 314 -16.96 -8.60 -17.06
C PRO A 314 -18.25 -8.93 -17.86
N GLY A 315 -18.56 -10.22 -17.98
CA GLY A 315 -19.75 -10.68 -18.69
C GLY A 315 -19.58 -10.92 -20.20
N GLN A 316 -18.41 -10.63 -20.79
CA GLN A 316 -18.12 -10.92 -22.20
C GLN A 316 -17.47 -12.30 -22.45
N THR A 317 -17.11 -13.05 -21.41
CA THR A 317 -16.62 -14.44 -21.50
C THR A 317 -17.69 -15.46 -21.09
N ASP A 318 -17.61 -16.67 -21.66
CA ASP A 318 -18.69 -17.67 -21.54
C ASP A 318 -18.98 -18.07 -20.09
N ARG A 319 -20.26 -18.35 -19.80
CA ARG A 319 -20.82 -18.62 -18.46
C ARG A 319 -20.26 -19.86 -17.74
N LEU A 320 -19.35 -20.61 -18.36
CA LEU A 320 -18.87 -21.93 -17.90
C LEU A 320 -17.69 -21.86 -16.91
N GLU A 321 -17.00 -20.72 -16.78
CA GLU A 321 -15.98 -20.50 -15.74
C GLU A 321 -16.56 -19.84 -14.47
N ARG A 322 -17.88 -19.85 -14.32
CA ARG A 322 -18.57 -19.39 -13.11
C ARG A 322 -18.50 -20.43 -11.99
N GLN A 323 -17.30 -20.74 -11.51
CA GLN A 323 -17.15 -20.92 -10.07
C GLN A 323 -16.77 -19.55 -9.55
N THR A 324 -17.77 -18.71 -9.25
CA THR A 324 -17.52 -17.44 -8.55
C THR A 324 -17.03 -17.78 -7.16
N VAL A 325 -15.71 -17.88 -7.02
CA VAL A 325 -15.04 -18.15 -5.75
C VAL A 325 -15.25 -16.95 -4.82
N CYS A 326 -15.39 -15.73 -5.36
CA CYS A 326 -15.60 -14.48 -4.61
C CYS A 326 -17.02 -13.89 -4.81
N PRO A 327 -17.67 -13.36 -3.76
CA PRO A 327 -18.98 -12.71 -3.86
C PRO A 327 -18.92 -11.27 -4.43
N THR A 328 -17.74 -10.67 -4.59
CA THR A 328 -17.60 -9.31 -5.14
C THR A 328 -17.93 -9.27 -6.63
N ALA A 329 -18.80 -8.35 -7.05
CA ALA A 329 -19.21 -8.20 -8.45
C ALA A 329 -18.02 -8.01 -9.39
N GLY A 330 -17.99 -8.74 -10.51
CA GLY A 330 -16.91 -8.71 -11.50
C GLY A 330 -15.64 -9.46 -11.09
N CYS A 331 -15.43 -9.74 -9.80
CA CYS A 331 -14.25 -10.43 -9.32
C CYS A 331 -14.34 -11.95 -9.54
N ARG A 332 -13.27 -12.55 -10.07
CA ARG A 332 -13.15 -14.01 -10.27
C ARG A 332 -12.39 -14.74 -9.15
N GLY A 333 -12.05 -14.05 -8.06
CA GLY A 333 -11.28 -14.66 -6.96
C GLY A 333 -9.77 -14.67 -7.20
N VAL A 334 -9.26 -13.81 -8.10
CA VAL A 334 -7.83 -13.74 -8.48
C VAL A 334 -7.15 -12.62 -7.69
N GLY A 335 -5.93 -12.88 -7.20
CA GLY A 335 -5.13 -11.99 -6.34
C GLY A 335 -5.68 -11.89 -4.91
N HIS A 336 -5.08 -11.04 -4.08
CA HIS A 336 -5.52 -10.82 -2.70
C HIS A 336 -5.07 -9.45 -2.15
N ILE A 337 -5.85 -8.88 -1.23
CA ILE A 337 -5.54 -7.61 -0.53
C ILE A 337 -4.26 -7.65 0.35
N LYS A 338 -3.62 -8.81 0.49
CA LYS A 338 -2.44 -9.03 1.37
C LYS A 338 -1.17 -9.27 0.57
N GLY A 339 -1.13 -8.79 -0.67
CA GLY A 339 0.01 -8.93 -1.56
C GLY A 339 0.04 -10.24 -2.33
N ALA A 340 1.09 -10.40 -3.12
CA ALA A 340 1.24 -11.44 -4.14
C ALA A 340 1.38 -12.87 -3.59
N LYS A 341 1.72 -13.02 -2.31
CA LYS A 341 1.73 -14.31 -1.58
C LYS A 341 0.49 -15.17 -1.81
N TYR A 342 -0.67 -14.54 -2.03
CA TYR A 342 -1.93 -15.23 -2.28
C TYR A 342 -2.37 -14.97 -3.73
N THR A 343 -2.35 -16.01 -4.54
CA THR A 343 -2.76 -15.97 -5.95
C THR A 343 -4.27 -15.87 -6.14
N GLY A 344 -5.06 -16.14 -5.09
CA GLY A 344 -6.52 -16.03 -5.13
C GLY A 344 -7.19 -15.90 -3.77
N HIS A 345 -8.51 -15.69 -3.81
CA HIS A 345 -9.36 -15.51 -2.64
C HIS A 345 -10.78 -16.00 -2.92
N HIS A 346 -11.52 -16.34 -1.85
CA HIS A 346 -12.90 -16.83 -1.92
C HIS A 346 -13.92 -16.00 -1.13
N SER A 347 -13.53 -14.83 -0.64
CA SER A 347 -14.41 -13.97 0.14
C SER A 347 -14.13 -12.51 -0.12
N ALA A 348 -15.13 -11.66 0.15
CA ALA A 348 -14.98 -10.21 0.07
C ALA A 348 -13.86 -9.69 0.99
N PHE A 349 -13.53 -10.41 2.06
CA PHE A 349 -12.45 -10.05 2.99
C PHE A 349 -11.08 -10.06 2.30
N GLY A 350 -10.80 -11.08 1.49
CA GLY A 350 -9.53 -11.18 0.75
C GLY A 350 -9.52 -10.43 -0.59
N CYS A 351 -10.68 -9.98 -1.05
CA CYS A 351 -10.87 -9.41 -2.38
C CYS A 351 -10.25 -7.99 -2.49
N PRO A 352 -9.38 -7.74 -3.47
CA PRO A 352 -8.88 -6.39 -3.75
C PRO A 352 -9.99 -5.38 -4.07
N TYR A 353 -11.10 -5.85 -4.63
CA TYR A 353 -12.18 -5.01 -5.18
C TYR A 353 -13.41 -4.89 -4.28
N SER A 354 -13.41 -5.48 -3.07
CA SER A 354 -14.56 -5.36 -2.18
C SER A 354 -14.70 -3.95 -1.61
N ASP A 355 -15.93 -3.48 -1.39
CA ASP A 355 -16.18 -2.14 -0.85
C ASP A 355 -15.45 -1.88 0.48
N THR A 356 -15.30 -2.92 1.32
CA THR A 356 -14.55 -2.85 2.59
C THR A 356 -13.06 -2.57 2.37
N ASN A 357 -12.49 -3.10 1.30
CA ASN A 357 -11.07 -2.95 0.99
C ASN A 357 -10.81 -1.77 0.05
N MET A 358 -11.83 -1.27 -0.64
CA MET A 358 -11.71 -0.11 -1.55
C MET A 358 -11.22 1.15 -0.84
N ARG A 359 -11.67 1.36 0.40
CA ARG A 359 -11.31 2.53 1.22
C ARG A 359 -10.02 2.37 2.02
N LYS A 360 -9.45 1.17 2.01
CA LYS A 360 -8.16 0.91 2.64
C LYS A 360 -7.12 1.10 1.55
N GLU A 361 -6.22 2.05 1.72
CA GLU A 361 -4.98 2.01 0.96
C GLU A 361 -4.33 0.67 1.26
N VAL A 362 -4.00 -0.08 0.21
CA VAL A 362 -3.41 -1.41 0.31
C VAL A 362 -1.93 -1.24 0.64
N VAL A 363 -1.65 -0.69 1.81
CA VAL A 363 -0.29 -0.55 2.31
C VAL A 363 -0.06 -1.81 3.12
N LEU A 364 0.60 -2.79 2.50
CA LEU A 364 1.34 -3.74 3.30
C LEU A 364 2.23 -2.91 4.24
N PRO A 365 2.23 -3.21 5.55
CA PRO A 365 3.11 -2.51 6.47
C PRO A 365 4.51 -2.46 5.89
N ASP A 366 5.16 -1.30 5.97
CA ASP A 366 6.52 -1.22 5.47
C ASP A 366 7.39 -2.29 6.14
N ARG A 367 8.15 -3.01 5.32
CA ARG A 367 8.98 -4.14 5.76
C ARG A 367 10.23 -3.69 6.51
N LEU A 368 10.65 -2.44 6.32
CA LEU A 368 11.83 -1.86 6.96
C LEU A 368 11.50 -1.00 8.18
N GLY A 369 10.28 -0.47 8.25
CA GLY A 369 9.79 0.32 9.37
C GLY A 369 9.50 -0.50 10.65
N GLY A 370 10.10 -0.06 11.76
CA GLY A 370 9.41 -0.03 13.06
C GLY A 370 8.43 1.14 13.05
N GLU A 371 7.21 0.94 13.54
CA GLU A 371 6.12 1.92 13.50
C GLU A 371 6.54 3.35 13.87
N ARG A 372 6.53 4.27 12.90
CA ARG A 372 6.30 5.69 13.16
C ARG A 372 5.08 6.12 12.35
N VAL A 373 3.94 6.05 13.01
CA VAL A 373 2.69 6.64 12.52
C VAL A 373 2.93 8.13 12.33
N VAL A 374 2.83 8.61 11.09
CA VAL A 374 2.73 10.04 10.82
C VAL A 374 1.38 10.49 11.39
N THR A 375 1.42 11.22 12.50
CA THR A 375 0.26 11.98 12.97
C THR A 375 0.08 13.15 12.01
N LEU A 376 -0.76 12.98 11.00
CA LEU A 376 -1.26 14.12 10.22
C LEU A 376 -2.04 15.02 11.18
N VAL A 377 -1.47 16.17 11.53
CA VAL A 377 -2.20 17.26 12.18
C VAL A 377 -3.00 17.95 11.08
N PRO A 378 -4.34 17.92 11.12
CA PRO A 378 -5.12 18.70 10.17
C PRO A 378 -4.83 20.19 10.42
N VAL A 379 -4.18 20.85 9.46
CA VAL A 379 -4.20 22.32 9.43
C VAL A 379 -5.61 22.71 9.01
N VAL A 380 -6.38 23.19 9.98
CA VAL A 380 -7.73 23.70 9.74
C VAL A 380 -7.62 24.99 8.93
N MET A 381 -7.90 24.90 7.63
CA MET A 381 -8.25 26.06 6.81
C MET A 381 -9.58 26.62 7.34
N HIS A 382 -9.53 27.73 8.07
CA HIS A 382 -10.71 28.45 8.52
C HIS A 382 -11.39 29.14 7.32
N TYR A 383 -12.33 28.44 6.69
CA TYR A 383 -13.37 29.09 5.90
C TYR A 383 -14.59 29.36 6.80
N HIS A 384 -14.86 30.64 7.04
CA HIS A 384 -16.10 31.11 7.66
C HIS A 384 -17.29 30.84 6.73
N GLY A 385 -18.29 30.09 7.19
CA GLY A 385 -19.59 30.00 6.50
C GLY A 385 -20.54 28.90 7.01
N ASN A 386 -21.39 29.27 7.98
CA ASN A 386 -22.68 28.70 8.42
C ASN A 386 -22.86 27.18 8.66
N GLN A 387 -23.20 26.88 9.92
CA GLN A 387 -23.61 25.59 10.47
C GLN A 387 -24.99 25.14 9.99
N SER A 388 -25.12 23.84 9.68
CA SER A 388 -26.32 23.06 10.02
C SER A 388 -25.96 21.58 10.25
N ASP A 389 -26.28 21.13 11.46
CA ASP A 389 -26.39 19.75 11.99
C ASP A 389 -26.15 18.55 11.05
N ARG A 390 -25.12 17.74 11.36
CA ARG A 390 -25.07 16.31 11.04
C ARG A 390 -24.37 15.52 12.15
N GLN A 391 -25.16 14.76 12.91
CA GLN A 391 -24.70 13.74 13.86
C GLN A 391 -23.84 12.65 13.18
N PRO A 392 -22.73 12.19 13.80
CA PRO A 392 -21.89 11.14 13.22
C PRO A 392 -22.56 9.76 13.29
N ARG A 393 -22.47 9.00 12.19
CA ARG A 393 -23.04 7.65 12.06
C ARG A 393 -22.28 6.64 12.93
N LEU A 394 -23.03 5.78 13.62
CA LEU A 394 -22.60 4.70 14.52
C LEU A 394 -21.35 3.91 14.07
N GLN A 395 -21.15 3.77 12.76
CA GLN A 395 -20.09 2.97 12.14
C GLN A 395 -18.70 3.63 12.20
N ALA A 396 -18.63 4.96 12.27
CA ALA A 396 -17.36 5.69 12.45
C ALA A 396 -16.87 5.64 13.91
N ALA A 397 -17.80 5.67 14.88
CA ALA A 397 -17.49 5.50 16.30
C ALA A 397 -17.00 4.07 16.62
N LEU A 398 -17.57 3.05 15.96
CA LEU A 398 -17.13 1.64 16.07
C LEU A 398 -15.71 1.41 15.50
N HIS A 399 -15.30 2.16 14.48
CA HIS A 399 -13.95 2.05 13.92
C HIS A 399 -12.88 2.62 14.86
N GLN A 400 -13.21 3.71 15.57
CA GLN A 400 -12.33 4.34 16.55
C GLN A 400 -12.14 3.48 17.82
N SER A 401 -13.18 2.78 18.28
CA SER A 401 -13.13 2.06 19.56
C SER A 401 -12.30 0.75 19.50
N VAL A 402 -12.34 0.03 18.38
CA VAL A 402 -11.77 -1.33 18.25
C VAL A 402 -10.28 -1.33 17.92
N PHE A 403 -9.81 -0.36 17.12
CA PHE A 403 -8.44 -0.39 16.58
C PHE A 403 -7.44 0.45 17.38
N LEU A 404 -7.85 1.60 17.94
CA LEU A 404 -6.92 2.51 18.65
C LEU A 404 -6.58 2.05 20.07
N SER A 405 -7.48 1.32 20.73
CA SER A 405 -7.23 0.80 22.09
C SER A 405 -6.18 -0.33 22.12
N ALA A 406 -6.03 -1.07 21.02
CA ALA A 406 -5.11 -2.21 20.90
C ALA A 406 -3.66 -1.81 20.63
N LEU A 407 -3.40 -0.53 20.34
CA LEU A 407 -2.08 -0.01 19.97
C LEU A 407 -1.46 0.90 21.05
N SER A 408 -2.13 1.09 22.19
CA SER A 408 -1.61 1.93 23.27
C SER A 408 -0.66 1.17 24.20
N ALA A 409 0.55 1.70 24.36
CA ALA A 409 1.55 1.17 25.30
C ALA A 409 1.25 1.47 26.79
N GLN A 410 0.21 2.27 27.10
CA GLN A 410 -0.21 2.63 28.47
C GLN A 410 -1.75 2.82 28.56
N PRO A 411 -2.51 2.01 29.33
CA PRO A 411 -3.98 2.01 29.29
C PRO A 411 -4.66 3.02 30.24
N GLY A 412 -4.02 4.14 30.59
CA GLY A 412 -4.37 4.89 31.79
C GLY A 412 -5.47 5.96 31.70
N ARG A 413 -5.68 6.64 30.56
CA ARG A 413 -6.43 7.92 30.60
C ARG A 413 -7.51 8.18 29.54
N ASP A 414 -7.55 7.44 28.43
CA ASP A 414 -8.52 7.73 27.34
C ASP A 414 -9.67 6.73 27.19
N LEU A 415 -9.82 5.79 28.13
CA LEU A 415 -10.79 4.70 27.99
C LEU A 415 -12.26 5.11 28.24
N SER A 416 -12.58 6.31 28.72
CA SER A 416 -13.93 6.59 29.24
C SER A 416 -15.05 6.48 28.19
N LEU A 417 -14.81 6.83 26.92
CA LEU A 417 -15.81 6.77 25.85
C LEU A 417 -15.84 5.43 25.09
N CYS A 418 -14.70 4.73 25.02
CA CYS A 418 -14.60 3.40 24.40
C CYS A 418 -15.18 2.28 25.31
N TRP A 419 -15.28 2.56 26.61
CA TRP A 419 -15.67 1.64 27.67
C TRP A 419 -17.16 1.26 27.66
N GLU A 420 -18.04 2.23 27.38
CA GLU A 420 -19.50 2.01 27.39
C GLU A 420 -20.03 1.25 26.17
N GLN A 421 -19.30 1.28 25.04
CA GLN A 421 -19.66 0.54 23.83
C GLN A 421 -19.18 -0.92 23.87
N HIS A 422 -18.00 -1.22 24.43
CA HIS A 422 -17.52 -2.61 24.53
C HIS A 422 -18.29 -3.46 25.54
N ARG A 423 -18.79 -2.85 26.63
CA ARG A 423 -19.63 -3.52 27.63
C ARG A 423 -20.94 -4.10 27.05
N LYS A 424 -21.40 -3.60 25.89
CA LYS A 424 -22.59 -4.10 25.18
C LYS A 424 -22.33 -5.35 24.32
N LEU A 425 -21.08 -5.66 23.99
CA LEU A 425 -20.70 -6.78 23.11
C LEU A 425 -20.35 -8.07 23.87
N LEU A 426 -20.16 -7.99 25.18
CA LEU A 426 -19.77 -9.10 26.06
C LEU A 426 -20.59 -9.07 27.37
N PRO A 427 -21.90 -9.32 27.33
CA PRO A 427 -22.78 -9.20 28.49
C PRO A 427 -22.42 -10.16 29.64
N ALA A 428 -21.74 -11.27 29.36
CA ALA A 428 -21.24 -12.23 30.34
C ALA A 428 -20.14 -11.68 31.28
N VAL A 429 -19.56 -10.51 30.95
CA VAL A 429 -18.46 -9.88 31.71
C VAL A 429 -18.97 -8.75 32.62
N ALA A 430 -20.25 -8.36 32.49
CA ALA A 430 -20.81 -7.24 33.24
C ALA A 430 -20.94 -7.59 34.74
N GLY A 431 -20.23 -6.85 35.61
CA GLY A 431 -20.35 -6.96 37.07
C GLY A 431 -19.42 -8.00 37.71
N VAL A 432 -18.52 -8.62 36.94
CA VAL A 432 -17.50 -9.55 37.45
C VAL A 432 -16.18 -8.80 37.61
N HIS A 433 -15.59 -8.84 38.80
CA HIS A 433 -14.34 -8.13 39.13
C HIS A 433 -13.13 -9.07 39.10
N ALA A 434 -11.94 -8.54 38.82
CA ALA A 434 -10.68 -9.30 38.87
C ALA A 434 -10.48 -10.04 40.20
N HIS A 435 -10.92 -9.44 41.32
CA HIS A 435 -10.88 -10.07 42.64
C HIS A 435 -11.73 -11.35 42.71
N SER A 436 -12.86 -11.42 42.01
CA SER A 436 -13.66 -12.65 41.93
C SER A 436 -13.04 -13.68 40.98
N VAL A 437 -12.51 -13.20 39.85
CA VAL A 437 -11.89 -14.05 38.82
C VAL A 437 -10.63 -14.74 39.32
N GLN A 438 -9.83 -14.11 40.17
CA GLN A 438 -8.61 -14.74 40.72
C GLN A 438 -8.89 -16.02 41.55
N HIS A 439 -10.14 -16.25 41.94
CA HIS A 439 -10.58 -17.42 42.70
C HIS A 439 -11.33 -18.44 41.83
N TRP A 440 -11.43 -18.22 40.53
CA TRP A 440 -12.05 -19.17 39.62
C TRP A 440 -11.21 -20.45 39.52
N SER A 441 -11.90 -21.58 39.63
CA SER A 441 -11.36 -22.88 39.25
C SER A 441 -11.16 -22.98 37.73
N VAL A 442 -10.35 -23.94 37.30
CA VAL A 442 -10.15 -24.27 35.87
C VAL A 442 -11.49 -24.50 35.16
N GLN A 443 -12.46 -25.14 35.84
CA GLN A 443 -13.79 -25.37 35.31
C GLN A 443 -14.54 -24.05 35.06
N GLN A 444 -14.49 -23.13 36.01
CA GLN A 444 -15.14 -21.81 35.88
C GLN A 444 -14.51 -20.94 34.80
N VAL A 445 -13.18 -21.03 34.61
CA VAL A 445 -12.50 -20.37 33.48
C VAL A 445 -12.95 -20.99 32.15
N SER A 446 -12.97 -22.33 32.05
CA SER A 446 -13.43 -23.02 30.85
C SER A 446 -14.88 -22.65 30.49
N ASP A 447 -15.79 -22.66 31.46
CA ASP A 447 -17.21 -22.35 31.26
C ASP A 447 -17.40 -20.89 30.80
N PHE A 448 -16.59 -19.98 31.34
CA PHE A 448 -16.56 -18.59 30.89
C PHE A 448 -16.11 -18.47 29.42
N ILE A 449 -15.05 -19.17 29.02
CA ILE A 449 -14.57 -19.14 27.64
C ILE A 449 -15.61 -19.70 26.68
N GLU A 450 -16.30 -20.77 27.07
CA GLU A 450 -17.39 -21.37 26.30
C GLU A 450 -18.58 -20.40 26.12
N SER A 451 -18.83 -19.54 27.11
CA SER A 451 -19.87 -18.52 27.05
C SER A 451 -19.57 -17.35 26.11
N LEU A 452 -18.32 -17.19 25.66
CA LEU A 452 -17.93 -16.13 24.72
C LEU A 452 -18.35 -16.52 23.30
N PRO A 453 -19.07 -15.66 22.55
CA PRO A 453 -19.55 -16.01 21.21
C PRO A 453 -18.41 -16.39 20.26
N GLY A 454 -18.45 -17.60 19.70
CA GLY A 454 -17.42 -18.09 18.77
C GLY A 454 -16.11 -18.51 19.45
N CYS A 455 -16.14 -18.83 20.75
CA CYS A 455 -15.02 -19.35 21.53
C CYS A 455 -15.29 -20.76 22.11
N GLU A 456 -16.35 -21.44 21.67
CA GLU A 456 -16.85 -22.70 22.23
C GLU A 456 -15.79 -23.80 22.20
N GLU A 457 -15.08 -23.92 21.07
CA GLU A 457 -14.00 -24.90 20.87
C GLU A 457 -12.72 -24.57 21.68
N GLN A 458 -12.56 -23.31 22.14
CA GLN A 458 -11.39 -22.88 22.91
C GLN A 458 -11.53 -23.23 24.40
N ALA A 459 -12.75 -23.45 24.90
CA ALA A 459 -13.01 -23.80 26.30
C ALA A 459 -12.27 -25.09 26.72
N LYS A 460 -12.31 -26.11 25.86
CA LYS A 460 -11.61 -27.37 26.07
C LYS A 460 -10.11 -27.16 26.24
N GLN A 461 -9.52 -26.27 25.45
CA GLN A 461 -8.09 -26.02 25.50
C GLN A 461 -7.65 -25.32 26.79
N PHE A 462 -8.44 -24.37 27.31
CA PHE A 462 -8.17 -23.77 28.63
C PHE A 462 -8.29 -24.78 29.78
N ARG A 463 -9.14 -25.80 29.62
CA ARG A 463 -9.28 -26.91 30.58
C ARG A 463 -8.11 -27.88 30.52
N ASP A 464 -7.70 -28.28 29.32
CA ASP A 464 -6.58 -29.20 29.09
C ASP A 464 -5.26 -28.59 29.58
N GLU A 465 -5.08 -27.28 29.38
CA GLU A 465 -3.92 -26.49 29.85
C GLU A 465 -4.02 -26.08 31.34
N GLN A 466 -5.05 -26.53 32.06
CA GLN A 466 -5.24 -26.29 33.50
C GLN A 466 -5.20 -24.79 33.89
N ILE A 467 -5.76 -23.91 33.06
CA ILE A 467 -5.73 -22.47 33.29
C ILE A 467 -6.77 -22.09 34.35
N ASP A 468 -6.31 -21.81 35.57
CA ASP A 468 -7.13 -21.29 36.66
C ASP A 468 -7.31 -19.76 36.59
N GLY A 469 -8.13 -19.19 37.47
CA GLY A 469 -8.44 -17.76 37.47
C GLY A 469 -7.23 -16.83 37.65
N ARG A 470 -6.17 -17.27 38.34
CA ARG A 470 -4.94 -16.49 38.53
C ARG A 470 -4.10 -16.50 37.26
N ALA A 471 -3.91 -17.68 36.68
CA ALA A 471 -3.22 -17.83 35.40
C ALA A 471 -3.96 -17.08 34.28
N PHE A 472 -5.29 -17.19 34.26
CA PHE A 472 -6.16 -16.53 33.30
C PHE A 472 -5.96 -15.01 33.28
N LEU A 473 -5.91 -14.36 34.45
CA LEU A 473 -5.68 -12.92 34.54
C LEU A 473 -4.27 -12.49 34.12
N LEU A 474 -3.29 -13.39 34.06
CA LEU A 474 -1.92 -13.08 33.65
C LEU A 474 -1.68 -13.24 32.14
N LEU A 475 -2.59 -13.91 31.43
CA LEU A 475 -2.44 -14.16 30.00
C LEU A 475 -2.42 -12.85 29.20
N THR A 476 -1.41 -12.70 28.35
CA THR A 476 -1.36 -11.66 27.34
C THR A 476 -1.98 -12.15 26.03
N GLN A 477 -2.37 -11.23 25.15
CA GLN A 477 -2.82 -11.58 23.80
C GLN A 477 -1.80 -12.47 23.06
N ARG A 478 -0.51 -12.20 23.26
CA ARG A 478 0.57 -12.96 22.64
C ARG A 478 0.60 -14.40 23.13
N ASP A 479 0.36 -14.64 24.41
CA ASP A 479 0.36 -15.98 25.00
C ASP A 479 -0.82 -16.80 24.46
N ILE A 480 -2.00 -16.20 24.38
CA ILE A 480 -3.20 -16.84 23.84
C ILE A 480 -3.01 -17.21 22.36
N VAL A 481 -2.41 -16.32 21.56
CA VAL A 481 -2.21 -16.57 20.12
C VAL A 481 -1.06 -17.54 19.83
N ARG A 482 0.09 -17.35 20.48
CA ARG A 482 1.33 -18.05 20.11
C ARG A 482 1.59 -19.30 20.94
N ILE A 483 1.25 -19.28 22.22
CA ILE A 483 1.54 -20.39 23.14
C ILE A 483 0.35 -21.35 23.13
N MET A 484 -0.86 -20.82 23.28
CA MET A 484 -2.08 -21.62 23.19
C MET A 484 -2.52 -21.83 21.73
N SER A 485 -1.81 -21.33 20.72
CA SER A 485 -2.14 -21.54 19.29
C SER A 485 -3.59 -21.19 18.91
N ILE A 486 -4.23 -20.26 19.64
CA ILE A 486 -5.60 -19.83 19.38
C ILE A 486 -5.61 -18.76 18.29
N LYS A 487 -6.52 -18.91 17.31
CA LYS A 487 -6.66 -17.93 16.21
C LYS A 487 -6.92 -16.52 16.77
N LEU A 488 -6.41 -15.51 16.07
CA LEU A 488 -6.42 -14.12 16.54
C LEU A 488 -7.83 -13.59 16.93
N GLY A 489 -8.89 -14.01 16.22
CA GLY A 489 -10.26 -13.57 16.52
C GLY A 489 -10.75 -13.97 17.92
N PRO A 490 -10.83 -15.27 18.24
CA PRO A 490 -11.11 -15.74 19.60
C PRO A 490 -10.12 -15.20 20.64
N ALA A 491 -8.83 -15.13 20.31
CA ALA A 491 -7.80 -14.64 21.24
C ALA A 491 -8.03 -13.19 21.67
N LEU A 492 -8.46 -12.31 20.76
CA LEU A 492 -8.80 -10.93 21.07
C LEU A 492 -10.01 -10.83 22.01
N LYS A 493 -11.04 -11.67 21.80
CA LYS A 493 -12.23 -11.68 22.68
C LYS A 493 -11.87 -12.11 24.09
N ILE A 494 -11.04 -13.14 24.22
CA ILE A 494 -10.57 -13.66 25.51
C ILE A 494 -9.69 -12.61 26.21
N TYR A 495 -8.74 -12.00 25.49
CA TYR A 495 -7.86 -10.99 26.06
C TYR A 495 -8.60 -9.72 26.48
N ASN A 496 -9.56 -9.26 25.67
CA ASN A 496 -10.40 -8.13 26.02
C ASN A 496 -11.26 -8.41 27.26
N SER A 497 -11.73 -9.65 27.47
CA SER A 497 -12.39 -10.05 28.71
C SER A 497 -11.47 -9.93 29.93
N ILE A 498 -10.20 -10.33 29.81
CA ILE A 498 -9.20 -10.17 30.88
C ILE A 498 -8.98 -8.70 31.21
N LEU A 499 -8.87 -7.83 30.20
CA LEU A 499 -8.75 -6.38 30.41
C LEU A 499 -9.99 -5.82 31.13
N MET A 500 -11.19 -6.25 30.74
CA MET A 500 -12.42 -5.79 31.41
C MET A 500 -12.46 -6.19 32.89
N PHE A 501 -12.05 -7.41 33.24
CA PHE A 501 -11.97 -7.83 34.64
C PHE A 501 -11.00 -6.99 35.47
N LYS A 502 -9.84 -6.63 34.90
CA LYS A 502 -8.81 -5.80 35.56
C LYS A 502 -9.22 -4.35 35.76
N HIS A 503 -10.11 -3.83 34.94
CA HIS A 503 -10.52 -2.42 34.96
C HIS A 503 -11.94 -2.18 35.53
N ALA A 504 -12.63 -3.22 36.01
CA ALA A 504 -13.91 -3.11 36.70
C ALA A 504 -13.74 -2.43 38.08
N LYS A 505 -14.04 -1.13 38.19
CA LYS A 505 -13.97 -0.35 39.44
C LYS A 505 -14.83 -0.98 40.55
N ASP A 506 -14.24 -1.19 41.72
CA ASP A 506 -14.95 -1.64 42.93
C ASP A 506 -16.01 -0.62 43.33
N GLY A 507 -17.27 -1.01 43.22
CA GLY A 507 -18.40 -0.20 43.66
C GLY A 507 -18.83 -0.60 45.06
N SER A 508 -18.08 -0.24 46.12
CA SER A 508 -18.64 -0.13 47.48
C SER A 508 -17.65 0.43 48.51
N GLN A 509 -18.00 1.60 49.06
CA GLN A 509 -17.79 2.16 50.41
C GLN A 509 -17.55 3.68 50.31
N SER A 510 -18.10 4.59 51.11
CA SER A 510 -19.24 4.68 52.03
C SER A 510 -19.31 6.16 52.46
N HIS A 511 -20.48 6.60 52.92
CA HIS A 511 -20.68 7.82 53.70
C HIS A 511 -19.56 8.09 54.72
N GLY A 512 -19.20 9.36 54.92
CA GLY A 512 -18.37 9.82 56.02
C GLY A 512 -17.83 11.23 55.83
N GLU A 513 -18.57 12.19 56.39
CA GLU A 513 -18.16 13.49 56.96
C GLU A 513 -16.68 13.93 56.80
N ASP A 514 -16.46 15.16 56.33
CA ASP A 514 -16.10 16.22 57.28
C ASP A 514 -16.30 17.63 56.68
N GLY A 515 -16.79 18.53 57.52
CA GLY A 515 -17.16 19.90 57.17
C GLY A 515 -16.02 20.90 57.31
N SER A 516 -16.26 22.11 56.78
CA SER A 516 -15.75 23.43 57.25
C SER A 516 -16.25 24.50 56.28
N GLN A 517 -17.42 25.09 56.54
CA GLN A 517 -17.62 26.39 57.19
C GLN A 517 -17.43 27.62 56.28
N SER A 518 -18.53 28.37 56.09
CA SER A 518 -18.48 29.84 56.15
C SER A 518 -19.77 30.42 56.72
N HIS A 519 -19.61 31.07 57.88
CA HIS A 519 -20.31 32.26 58.37
C HIS A 519 -21.74 32.15 58.94
N GLY A 520 -21.82 32.39 60.26
CA GLY A 520 -22.44 33.62 60.73
C GLY A 520 -23.43 33.52 61.89
N LYS A 521 -23.04 34.16 63.00
CA LYS A 521 -23.85 34.98 63.92
C LYS A 521 -24.49 34.39 65.18
N ASP A 522 -24.07 35.06 66.26
CA ASP A 522 -24.83 35.62 67.37
C ASP A 522 -25.03 34.78 68.66
N THR A 523 -24.65 35.47 69.75
CA THR A 523 -24.84 35.26 71.19
C THR A 523 -23.93 34.33 71.96
#